data_AF-A0AAU1LIP0-F1
#
_entry.id   AF-A0AAU1LIP0-F1
#
_cell.length_a   1.000
_cell.length_b   1.000
_cell.length_c   1.000
_cell.angle_alpha   90.00
_cell.angle_beta   90.00
_cell.angle_gamma   90.00
#
_symmetry.space_group_name_H-M   'P 1'
#
loop_
_entity.id
_entity.type
_entity.pdbx_description
1 polymer ?
#
loop_
_entity_poly.entity_id
_entity_poly.type
_entity_poly.pdbx_seq_one_letter_code
_entity_poly.pdbx_strand_id
1 'polypeptide(L)' 'MSDRKPYSSVMVTDLDTAEAQVLALGATLLDGSDKPIGYRVYEDPVGHPFCLITPEGA' A
#
# COMPACT_ATOMS: atom_id res chain seq x y z
N MET A 1 -24.65 4.62 3.93
CA MET A 1 -23.83 3.39 4.01
C MET A 1 -22.59 3.69 3.20
N SER A 2 -21.44 3.90 3.86
CA SER A 2 -20.21 4.38 3.20
C SER A 2 -19.82 3.46 2.03
N ASP A 3 -19.67 4.05 0.85
CA ASP A 3 -19.06 3.45 -0.35
C ASP A 3 -17.58 3.21 -0.07
N ARG A 4 -17.27 2.27 0.82
CA ARG A 4 -15.89 1.83 1.06
C ARG A 4 -15.52 0.97 -0.13
N LYS A 5 -15.11 1.62 -1.23
CA LYS A 5 -14.40 0.99 -2.34
C LYS A 5 -13.32 0.07 -1.74
N PRO A 6 -13.38 -1.26 -1.97
CA PRO A 6 -12.35 -2.15 -1.48
C PRO A 6 -11.08 -1.87 -2.29
N TYR A 7 -10.10 -1.21 -1.68
CA TYR A 7 -8.74 -1.23 -2.21
C TYR A 7 -8.25 -2.69 -2.16
N SER A 8 -7.49 -3.11 -3.17
CA SER A 8 -6.88 -4.43 -3.13
C SER A 8 -5.75 -4.43 -2.10
N SER A 9 -5.83 -5.31 -1.12
CA SER A 9 -4.78 -5.49 -0.11
C SER A 9 -3.76 -6.52 -0.60
N VAL A 10 -2.49 -6.12 -0.66
CA VAL A 10 -1.37 -6.97 -1.04
C VAL A 10 -0.54 -7.24 0.21
N MET A 11 -0.42 -8.51 0.58
CA MET A 11 0.45 -8.92 1.69
C MET A 11 1.91 -8.89 1.25
N VAL A 12 2.74 -8.14 1.96
CA VAL A 12 4.18 -8.02 1.72
C VAL A 12 4.95 -8.40 2.98
N THR A 13 6.12 -8.99 2.81
CA THR A 13 6.97 -9.37 3.95
C THR A 13 7.69 -8.16 4.55
N ASP A 14 7.96 -7.15 3.72
CA ASP A 14 8.68 -5.92 4.10
C ASP A 14 8.09 -4.73 3.33
N LEU A 15 7.67 -3.69 4.05
CA LEU A 15 7.08 -2.50 3.44
C LEU A 15 8.11 -1.64 2.73
N ASP A 16 9.36 -1.60 3.20
CA ASP A 16 10.41 -0.74 2.63
C ASP A 16 10.82 -1.24 1.23
N THR A 17 11.06 -2.54 1.11
CA THR A 17 11.34 -3.22 -0.16
C THR A 17 10.15 -3.06 -1.12
N ALA A 18 8.93 -3.27 -0.64
CA ALA A 18 7.75 -3.15 -1.48
C ALA A 18 7.49 -1.70 -1.90
N GLU A 19 7.74 -0.72 -1.02
CA GLU A 19 7.68 0.71 -1.32
C GLU A 19 8.64 1.06 -2.46
N ALA A 20 9.91 0.64 -2.36
CA ALA A 20 10.88 0.88 -3.42
C ALA A 20 10.42 0.31 -4.78
N GLN A 21 9.79 -0.86 -4.79
CA GLN A 21 9.24 -1.45 -6.01
C GLN A 21 8.05 -0.67 -6.57
N VAL A 22 7.08 -0.29 -5.73
CA VAL A 22 5.88 0.41 -6.20
C VAL A 22 6.21 1.84 -6.62
N LEU A 23 7.11 2.54 -5.92
CA LEU A 23 7.63 3.83 -6.34
C LEU A 23 8.36 3.73 -7.69
N ALA A 24 9.16 2.69 -7.91
CA ALA A 24 9.81 2.44 -9.19
C ALA A 24 8.82 2.16 -10.34
N LEU A 25 7.66 1.59 -10.01
CA LEU A 25 6.54 1.39 -10.96
C LEU A 25 5.72 2.68 -11.19
N GLY A 26 6.05 3.78 -10.50
CA GLY A 26 5.34 5.05 -10.60
C GLY A 26 4.15 5.18 -9.66
N ALA A 27 4.04 4.31 -8.66
CA ALA A 27 3.03 4.47 -7.62
C ALA A 27 3.38 5.64 -6.68
N THR A 28 2.38 6.24 -6.08
CA THR A 28 2.51 7.36 -5.14
C THR A 28 1.94 6.97 -3.78
N LEU A 29 2.65 7.26 -2.68
CA LEU A 29 2.13 7.03 -1.33
C LEU A 29 0.97 8.00 -1.05
N LEU A 30 -0.20 7.47 -0.73
CA LEU A 30 -1.38 8.25 -0.36
C LEU A 30 -1.55 8.38 1.16
N ASP A 31 -1.44 7.26 1.88
CA ASP A 31 -1.66 7.20 3.32
C ASP A 31 -0.84 6.05 3.91
N GLY A 32 -0.22 6.24 5.05
CA GLY A 32 0.59 5.17 5.65
C GLY A 32 1.49 5.68 6.75
N SER A 33 2.00 4.74 7.54
CA SER A 33 3.02 5.05 8.55
C SER A 33 4.41 4.77 7.99
N ASP A 34 5.38 5.60 8.37
CA ASP A 34 6.83 5.40 8.12
C ASP A 34 7.39 4.12 8.78
N LYS A 35 6.55 3.39 9.53
CA LYS A 35 6.93 2.14 10.18
C LYS A 35 7.14 1.03 9.13
N PRO A 36 8.05 0.09 9.40
CA PRO A 36 8.28 -1.07 8.54
C PRO A 36 7.17 -2.13 8.64
N ILE A 37 6.29 -2.01 9.64
CA ILE A 37 5.14 -2.89 9.88
C ILE A 37 3.82 -2.11 9.88
N GLY A 38 2.74 -2.77 9.45
CA GLY A 38 1.38 -2.22 9.44
C GLY A 38 0.79 -2.18 8.04
N TYR A 39 0.27 -1.02 7.65
CA TYR A 39 -0.35 -0.80 6.34
C TYR A 39 0.15 0.51 5.70
N ARG A 40 0.24 0.51 4.36
CA ARG A 40 0.52 1.69 3.53
C ARG A 40 -0.32 1.63 2.26
N VAL A 41 -1.04 2.69 1.96
CA VAL A 41 -1.89 2.89 0.79
C VAL A 41 -1.10 3.65 -0.26
N TYR A 42 -1.03 3.09 -1.45
CA TYR A 42 -0.43 3.70 -2.63
C TYR A 42 -1.44 3.81 -3.75
N GLU A 43 -1.21 4.74 -4.66
CA GLU A 43 -1.96 4.88 -5.90
C GLU A 43 -1.06 4.57 -7.07
N ASP A 44 -1.47 3.68 -7.95
CA ASP A 44 -0.75 3.42 -9.19
C ASP A 44 -0.90 4.61 -10.17
N PRO A 45 -0.01 4.77 -11.16
CA PRO A 45 -0.05 5.91 -12.09
C PRO A 45 -1.32 6.00 -12.95
N VAL A 46 -2.13 4.95 -13.03
CA VAL A 46 -3.44 4.92 -13.70
C VAL A 46 -4.58 5.37 -12.75
N GLY A 47 -4.28 5.60 -11.46
CA GLY A 47 -5.21 6.13 -10.47
C GLY A 47 -5.99 5.07 -9.67
N HIS A 48 -5.48 3.83 -9.56
CA HIS A 48 -6.07 2.82 -8.67
C HIS A 48 -5.34 2.76 -7.33
N PRO A 49 -6.05 3.01 -6.22
CA PRO A 49 -5.50 2.85 -4.89
C PRO A 49 -5.42 1.37 -4.50
N PHE A 50 -4.27 0.96 -3.95
CA PHE A 50 -4.02 -0.35 -3.38
C PHE A 50 -3.32 -0.22 -2.02
N CYS A 51 -3.46 -1.23 -1.17
CA CYS A 51 -2.89 -1.22 0.19
C CYS A 51 -1.85 -2.32 0.34
N LEU A 52 -0.65 -1.98 0.76
CA LEU A 52 0.37 -2.91 1.20
C LEU A 52 0.18 -3.18 2.69
N ILE A 53 0.12 -4.45 3.07
CA ILE A 53 -0.01 -4.87 4.47
C ILE A 53 1.07 -5.89 4.82
N THR A 54 1.65 -5.78 6.01
CA THR A 54 2.56 -6.81 6.54
C THR A 54 1.78 -7.91 7.27
N PRO A 55 2.29 -9.15 7.34
CA PRO A 55 1.64 -10.22 8.11
C PRO A 55 1.46 -9.91 9.60
N GLU A 56 2.28 -9.02 10.19
CA GLU A 56 2.11 -8.54 11.57
C GLU A 56 0.99 -7.49 11.73
N GLY A 57 0.44 -6.98 10.62
CA GLY A 57 -0.67 -6.02 10.58
C GLY A 57 -1.94 -6.55 9.89
N ALA A 58 -1.97 -7.85 9.56
CA ALA A 58 -3.09 -8.53 8.89
C ALA A 58 -4.19 -8.99 9.87
#